data_AF-A0AA41Y0U4-F1
#
_entry.id   AF-A0AA41Y0U4-F1
#
_cell.length_a   1.000
_cell.length_b   1.000
_cell.length_c   1.000
_cell.angle_alpha   90.00
_cell.angle_beta   90.00
_cell.angle_gamma   90.00
#
_symmetry.space_group_name_H-M   'P 1'
#
loop_
_entity.id
_entity.type
_entity.pdbx_description
1 polymer ?
#
loop_
_entity_poly.entity_id
_entity_poly.type
_entity_poly.pdbx_seq_one_letter_code
_entity_poly.pdbx_strand_id
1 'polypeptide(L)' 'MSSLYTTKIRQNADLVNAMSKCPFGEPVAECPFIPYYEMKNERKQIEQIEVIPQEKLDDMRHFHHACMQELIKTRKANFL' A
#
# COMPACT_ATOMS: atom_id res chain seq x y z
N MET A 1 -23.07 0.63 6.78
CA MET A 1 -22.33 1.09 5.58
C MET A 1 -21.01 1.66 6.07
N SER A 2 -19.87 1.10 5.65
CA SER A 2 -18.57 1.72 5.91
C SER A 2 -18.42 2.98 5.04
N SER A 3 -18.06 4.10 5.66
CA SER A 3 -17.79 5.36 4.98
C SER A 3 -16.32 5.41 4.62
N LEU A 4 -15.99 5.63 3.36
CA LEU A 4 -14.60 5.84 2.92
C LEU A 4 -14.01 7.18 3.38
N TYR A 5 -14.79 7.99 4.11
CA TYR A 5 -14.44 9.35 4.51
C TYR A 5 -14.18 9.50 6.01
N THR A 6 -13.81 8.41 6.68
CA THR A 6 -13.41 8.42 8.09
C THR A 6 -12.12 9.20 8.31
N THR A 7 -11.88 9.62 9.55
CA THR A 7 -10.62 10.29 9.93
C THR A 7 -9.41 9.39 9.70
N LYS A 8 -9.52 8.09 10.00
CA LYS A 8 -8.41 7.16 9.90
C LYS A 8 -8.02 6.87 8.44
N ILE A 9 -8.98 6.74 7.52
CA ILE A 9 -8.67 6.66 6.08
C ILE A 9 -7.98 7.94 5.60
N ARG A 10 -8.45 9.13 6.01
CA ARG A 10 -7.82 10.40 5.62
C ARG A 10 -6.37 10.51 6.12
N GLN A 11 -6.10 10.07 7.34
CA GLN A 11 -4.76 10.08 7.93
C GLN A 11 -3.80 9.08 7.26
N ASN A 12 -4.34 8.01 6.67
CA ASN A 12 -3.58 6.95 6.00
C ASN A 12 -3.82 6.94 4.48
N ALA A 13 -4.17 8.09 3.90
CA ALA A 13 -4.51 8.21 2.48
C ALA A 13 -3.34 7.86 1.56
N ASP A 14 -2.10 7.98 2.06
CA ASP A 14 -0.87 7.57 1.38
C ASP A 14 -0.84 6.06 1.08
N LEU A 15 -1.46 5.24 1.94
CA LEU A 15 -1.51 3.78 1.78
C LEU A 15 -2.59 3.30 0.81
N VAL A 16 -3.53 4.17 0.40
CA VAL A 16 -4.65 3.78 -0.49
C VAL A 16 -4.13 3.21 -1.80
N ASN A 17 -3.16 3.87 -2.44
CA ASN A 17 -2.62 3.39 -3.71
C ASN A 17 -1.87 2.07 -3.54
N ALA A 18 -1.07 1.96 -2.47
CA ALA A 18 -0.32 0.75 -2.14
C ALA A 18 -1.23 -0.43 -1.80
N MET A 19 -2.41 -0.19 -1.23
CA MET A 19 -3.48 -1.18 -0.98
C MET A 19 -4.16 -1.67 -2.24
N SER A 20 -4.29 -0.82 -3.25
CA SER A 20 -4.95 -1.18 -4.50
C SER A 20 -4.07 -2.00 -5.43
N LYS A 21 -2.79 -1.59 -5.62
CA LYS A 21 -1.84 -2.29 -6.51
C LYS A 21 -0.38 -1.85 -6.27
N CYS A 22 0.57 -2.64 -6.78
CA CYS A 22 1.97 -2.24 -6.88
C CYS A 22 2.14 -1.15 -7.97
N PRO A 23 2.74 0.01 -7.67
CA PRO A 23 3.02 1.06 -8.66
C PRO A 23 3.98 0.63 -9.79
N PHE A 24 4.76 -0.44 -9.56
CA PHE A 24 5.75 -0.97 -10.50
C PHE A 24 5.29 -2.22 -11.25
N GLY A 25 4.01 -2.60 -11.12
CA GLY A 25 3.45 -3.78 -11.78
C GLY A 25 3.45 -4.98 -10.83
N GLU A 26 4.52 -5.77 -10.82
CA GLU A 26 4.64 -6.95 -9.97
C GLU A 26 5.19 -6.59 -8.58
N PRO A 27 4.53 -6.99 -7.48
CA PRO A 27 5.06 -6.81 -6.14
C PRO A 27 6.23 -7.78 -5.87
N VAL A 28 7.12 -7.40 -4.96
CA VAL A 28 8.11 -8.33 -4.39
C VAL A 28 7.40 -9.41 -3.57
N ALA A 29 7.99 -10.60 -3.46
CA ALA A 29 7.34 -11.77 -2.84
C ALA A 29 6.83 -11.49 -1.41
N GLU A 30 7.58 -10.72 -0.61
CA GLU A 30 7.24 -10.39 0.79
C GLU A 30 6.42 -9.09 0.93
N CYS A 31 5.80 -8.60 -0.14
CA CYS A 31 5.03 -7.36 -0.08
C CYS A 31 3.77 -7.53 0.80
N PRO A 32 3.62 -6.75 1.89
CA PRO A 32 2.51 -6.93 2.83
C PRO A 32 1.15 -6.51 2.24
N PHE A 33 1.15 -5.92 1.05
CA PHE A 33 -0.07 -5.48 0.36
C PHE A 33 -0.70 -6.58 -0.53
N ILE A 34 0.04 -7.66 -0.83
CA ILE A 34 -0.43 -8.76 -1.70
C ILE A 34 -1.81 -9.31 -1.29
N PRO A 35 -2.09 -9.59 0.00
CA PRO A 35 -3.39 -10.15 0.39
C PRO A 35 -4.58 -9.26 0.01
N TYR A 36 -4.37 -7.94 -0.08
CA TYR A 36 -5.42 -7.00 -0.44
C TYR A 36 -5.64 -6.95 -1.95
N TYR A 37 -4.61 -7.16 -2.77
CA TYR A 37 -4.74 -7.20 -4.23
C TYR A 37 -5.69 -8.31 -4.70
N GLU A 38 -5.69 -9.44 -3.99
CA GLU A 38 -6.53 -10.60 -4.27
C GLU A 38 -8.03 -10.33 -4.06
N MET A 39 -8.39 -9.30 -3.27
CA MET A 39 -9.78 -8.93 -3.02
C MET A 39 -10.51 -8.40 -4.27
N LYS A 40 -9.76 -7.95 -5.28
CA LYS A 40 -10.27 -7.45 -6.59
C LYS A 40 -11.42 -6.43 -6.45
N ASN A 41 -11.42 -5.66 -5.38
CA ASN A 41 -12.44 -4.66 -5.08
C ASN A 41 -11.80 -3.50 -4.30
N GLU A 42 -11.55 -2.40 -5.01
CA GLU A 42 -10.84 -1.22 -4.47
C GLU A 42 -11.52 -0.65 -3.22
N ARG A 43 -12.85 -0.63 -3.20
CA ARG A 43 -13.59 -0.17 -2.03
C ARG A 43 -13.30 -1.04 -0.81
N LYS A 44 -13.37 -2.36 -0.95
CA LYS A 44 -13.11 -3.30 0.14
C LYS A 44 -11.64 -3.28 0.59
N GLN A 45 -10.71 -3.01 -0.33
CA GLN A 45 -9.29 -2.81 -0.02
C GLN A 45 -9.08 -1.59 0.87
N ILE A 46 -9.66 -0.43 0.48
CA ILE A 46 -9.56 0.80 1.28
C ILE A 46 -10.24 0.65 2.63
N GLU A 47 -11.37 -0.07 2.69
CA GLU A 47 -12.06 -0.36 3.95
C GLU A 47 -11.18 -1.17 4.94
N GLN A 48 -10.14 -1.87 4.49
CA GLN A 48 -9.20 -2.55 5.40
C GLN A 48 -8.38 -1.57 6.24
N ILE A 49 -8.17 -0.32 5.78
CA ILE A 49 -7.48 0.71 6.56
C ILE A 49 -8.21 0.98 7.89
N GLU A 50 -9.53 0.86 7.93
CA GLU A 50 -10.29 0.98 9.17
C GLU A 50 -10.01 -0.15 10.14
N VAL A 51 -9.87 -1.37 9.62
CA VAL A 51 -9.76 -2.61 10.40
C VAL A 51 -8.34 -2.86 10.89
N ILE A 52 -7.34 -2.56 10.07
CA ILE A 52 -5.93 -2.83 10.38
C ILE A 52 -5.48 -1.91 11.52
N PRO A 53 -4.81 -2.42 12.57
CA PRO A 53 -4.24 -1.59 13.64
C PRO A 53 -3.29 -0.53 13.11
N GLN A 54 -3.26 0.66 13.73
CA GLN A 54 -2.44 1.78 13.24
C GLN A 54 -0.95 1.43 13.20
N GLU A 55 -0.42 0.72 14.20
CA GLU A 55 0.97 0.24 14.23
C GLU A 55 1.30 -0.61 13.00
N LYS A 56 0.39 -1.51 12.59
CA LYS A 56 0.55 -2.33 11.40
C LYS A 56 0.52 -1.50 10.12
N LEU A 57 -0.34 -0.47 10.06
CA LEU A 57 -0.35 0.47 8.92
C LEU A 57 0.97 1.24 8.83
N ASP A 58 1.53 1.63 9.96
CA ASP A 58 2.82 2.32 10.02
C ASP A 58 3.97 1.41 9.57
N ASP A 59 3.98 0.14 9.96
CA ASP A 59 4.94 -0.86 9.45
C ASP A 59 4.84 -1.04 7.94
N MET A 60 3.62 -1.16 7.43
CA MET A 60 3.35 -1.29 6.00
C MET A 60 3.81 -0.05 5.22
N ARG A 61 3.64 1.14 5.79
CA ARG A 61 4.16 2.40 5.24
C ARG A 61 5.68 2.40 5.18
N HIS A 62 6.36 2.03 6.26
CA HIS A 62 7.81 1.95 6.29
C HIS A 62 8.35 0.97 5.25
N PHE A 63 7.75 -0.22 5.16
CA PHE A 63 8.09 -1.19 4.12
C PHE A 63 7.91 -0.61 2.72
N HIS A 64 6.76 0.01 2.44
CA HIS A 64 6.48 0.57 1.13
C HIS A 64 7.49 1.64 0.74
N HIS A 65 7.81 2.57 1.65
CA HIS A 65 8.81 3.60 1.41
C HIS A 65 10.19 3.02 1.12
N ALA A 66 10.65 2.04 1.89
CA ALA A 66 11.94 1.39 1.65
C ALA A 66 11.97 0.67 0.30
N CYS A 67 10.92 -0.10 -0.01
CA CYS A 67 10.79 -0.80 -1.30
C CYS A 67 10.82 0.17 -2.49
N MET A 68 10.07 1.27 -2.41
CA MET A 68 10.04 2.31 -3.45
C MET A 68 11.42 2.97 -3.63
N GLN A 69 12.15 3.26 -2.55
CA GLN A 69 13.49 3.83 -2.62
C GLN A 69 14.46 2.92 -3.38
N GLU A 70 14.47 1.63 -3.08
CA GLU A 70 15.33 0.66 -3.77
C GLU A 70 14.95 0.53 -5.24
N LEU A 71 13.65 0.39 -5.56
CA LEU A 71 13.19 0.30 -6.95
C LEU A 71 13.52 1.55 -7.77
N ILE A 72 13.42 2.75 -7.18
CA ILE A 72 13.80 4.00 -7.84
C ILE A 72 15.30 4.04 -8.11
N LYS A 73 16.15 3.63 -7.16
CA LYS A 73 17.60 3.55 -7.36
C LYS A 73 17.95 2.58 -8.49
N THR A 74 17.38 1.38 -8.48
CA THR A 74 17.62 0.37 -9.51
C THR A 74 17.15 0.85 -10.89
N ARG A 75 15.96 1.46 -10.99
CA ARG A 75 15.53 2.05 -12.26
C ARG A 75 16.51 3.10 -12.76
N LYS A 76 16.92 4.04 -11.91
CA LYS A 76 17.90 5.07 -12.30
C LYS A 76 19.23 4.48 -12.77
N ALA A 77 19.71 3.42 -12.12
CA ALA A 77 20.93 2.72 -12.52
C ALA A 77 20.80 2.03 -13.89
N ASN A 78 19.61 1.56 -14.27
CA ASN A 78 19.35 0.90 -15.55
C ASN A 78 19.08 1.88 -16.72
N PHE A 79 18.97 3.19 -16.45
CA PHE A 79 18.81 4.24 -17.46
C PHE A 79 20.11 5.03 -17.71
N LEU A 80 21.20 4.68 -17.02
CA LEU A 80 22.56 5.21 -17.20
C LEU A 80 23.45 4.14 -17.84
#